data_AF-A0A9D4BKX9-F1
#
_entry.id   AF-A0A9D4BKX9-F1
#
_cell.length_a   1.000
_cell.length_b   1.000
_cell.length_c   1.000
_cell.angle_alpha   90.00
_cell.angle_beta   90.00
_cell.angle_gamma   90.00
#
_symmetry.space_group_name_H-M   'P 1'
#
loop_
_entity.id
_entity.type
_entity.pdbx_description
1 polymer ?
#
loop_
_entity_poly.entity_id
_entity_poly.type
_entity_poly.pdbx_seq_one_letter_code
_entity_poly.pdbx_strand_id
1 'polypeptide(L)'
;MPSTLLPQIHSSSSSSSSSSSSSSSSSSSSSSSSSRSSSSSSSSSSSSSSSSKVVVVVLVVAEVVVIVVVAVVVVVVEVGVVVAVVVVVVVEVVVAVVVVVVEAVVVVVVVVVVVVVLVLVVVLVLVVEVVVVVVVVVVVVVVVVVVVVVVVVVVVVVVVVVVVVVDVVVIVVVVVVVLVVVVVVVVVVVVVVVVEVVVVAVVVVVVVVVVVVVVVVVVVVVVVVVVVEGGGGGVVVVVVVVVVVVEEVVVVVAVEAVVVVVVVVVVVVVVVVVVVVVVVVVVVVVVVVVVVVVLGVV
;
A
#
# COMPACT_ATOMS: atom_id res chain seq x y z
N MET A 1 -10.95 -12.32 39.69
CA MET A 1 -11.26 -13.73 39.36
C MET A 1 -10.28 -14.61 40.12
N PRO A 2 -10.75 -15.36 41.12
CA PRO A 2 -9.91 -16.25 41.93
C PRO A 2 -9.88 -17.68 41.36
N SER A 3 -9.13 -18.58 42.03
CA SER A 3 -9.32 -20.05 41.97
C SER A 3 -8.84 -20.71 40.64
N THR A 4 -8.35 -21.96 40.58
CA THR A 4 -8.21 -23.05 41.56
C THR A 4 -7.36 -24.21 41.00
N LEU A 5 -7.03 -25.17 41.88
CA LEU A 5 -6.93 -26.64 41.65
C LEU A 5 -5.65 -27.28 41.07
N LEU A 6 -5.04 -28.09 41.95
CA LEU A 6 -4.38 -29.38 41.66
C LEU A 6 -5.38 -30.39 41.04
N PRO A 7 -4.90 -31.42 40.33
CA PRO A 7 -4.71 -32.76 40.95
C PRO A 7 -3.33 -33.38 40.57
N GLN A 8 -2.74 -34.39 41.25
CA GLN A 8 -3.18 -35.78 41.50
C GLN A 8 -3.54 -36.52 40.18
N ILE A 9 -3.17 -37.78 39.88
CA ILE A 9 -2.83 -39.00 40.65
C ILE A 9 -1.76 -39.86 39.89
N HIS A 10 -1.21 -40.88 40.56
CA HIS A 10 -0.29 -41.93 40.08
C HIS A 10 -0.72 -42.67 38.79
N SER A 11 0.21 -43.40 38.14
CA SER A 11 0.27 -44.89 38.19
C SER A 11 1.27 -45.55 37.21
N SER A 12 2.20 -46.35 37.76
CA SER A 12 2.70 -47.65 37.22
C SER A 12 3.46 -47.65 35.85
N SER A 13 4.31 -48.62 35.49
CA SER A 13 4.60 -49.96 36.04
C SER A 13 6.00 -50.46 35.61
N SER A 14 6.56 -51.44 36.35
CA SER A 14 7.41 -52.53 35.82
C SER A 14 8.83 -52.22 35.30
N SER A 15 9.86 -53.05 35.52
CA SER A 15 10.00 -54.26 36.37
C SER A 15 11.46 -54.77 36.41
N SER A 16 11.78 -55.64 37.38
CA SER A 16 12.86 -56.67 37.37
C SER A 16 14.33 -56.21 37.31
N SER A 17 15.30 -56.79 38.05
CA SER A 17 15.31 -57.77 39.16
C SER A 17 16.77 -57.86 39.68
N SER A 18 17.03 -57.88 41.00
CA SER A 18 17.44 -59.06 41.82
C SER A 18 18.79 -59.73 41.44
N SER A 19 19.65 -60.24 42.33
CA SER A 19 19.78 -60.22 43.81
C SER A 19 21.10 -60.90 44.24
N SER A 20 21.39 -60.87 45.54
CA SER A 20 22.55 -61.38 46.31
C SER A 20 22.75 -62.92 46.38
N SER A 21 23.69 -63.37 47.25
CA SER A 21 24.06 -64.76 47.71
C SER A 21 24.96 -65.59 46.76
N SER A 22 26.09 -66.25 47.13
CA SER A 22 26.65 -66.96 48.33
C SER A 22 26.36 -68.47 48.40
N SER A 23 27.39 -69.31 48.66
CA SER A 23 27.42 -70.71 49.22
C SER A 23 28.16 -71.81 48.43
N SER A 24 29.27 -72.31 49.01
CA SER A 24 29.63 -73.70 49.41
C SER A 24 29.22 -75.00 48.65
N SER A 25 30.13 -76.01 48.73
CA SER A 25 29.93 -77.50 48.83
C SER A 25 29.41 -78.32 47.61
N SER A 26 29.64 -79.65 47.42
CA SER A 26 30.57 -80.72 47.93
C SER A 26 30.30 -82.08 47.20
N SER A 27 31.14 -83.13 47.43
CA SER A 27 30.83 -84.60 47.28
C SER A 27 30.93 -85.27 45.88
N SER A 28 31.13 -86.59 45.64
CA SER A 28 31.69 -87.81 46.33
C SER A 28 31.75 -89.00 45.30
N SER A 29 32.64 -90.01 45.32
CA SER A 29 32.51 -91.37 45.96
C SER A 29 33.64 -92.32 45.43
N SER A 30 34.44 -93.10 46.20
CA SER A 30 34.23 -94.45 46.84
C SER A 30 34.31 -95.67 45.86
N SER A 31 34.85 -96.91 46.11
CA SER A 31 35.23 -97.69 47.33
C SER A 31 36.22 -98.89 47.09
N SER A 32 37.01 -99.29 48.11
CA SER A 32 37.57 -100.67 48.41
C SER A 32 38.58 -101.33 47.40
N SER A 33 39.21 -102.52 47.55
CA SER A 33 39.06 -103.73 48.42
C SER A 33 40.41 -104.49 48.73
N SER A 34 40.37 -105.73 49.30
CA SER A 34 41.50 -106.52 49.89
C SER A 34 41.70 -107.94 49.29
N SER A 35 42.90 -108.59 49.42
CA SER A 35 43.08 -110.00 49.90
C SER A 35 44.51 -110.62 49.85
N ARG A 36 44.72 -111.53 50.81
CA ARG A 36 45.89 -112.34 51.24
C ARG A 36 46.26 -113.53 50.32
N SER A 37 47.52 -114.03 50.34
CA SER A 37 47.90 -115.39 50.83
C SER A 37 49.33 -115.89 50.51
N SER A 38 49.93 -116.47 51.55
CA SER A 38 51.07 -117.40 51.75
C SER A 38 51.72 -118.22 50.61
N SER A 39 53.03 -118.50 50.75
CA SER A 39 53.66 -119.85 50.87
C SER A 39 54.92 -120.16 50.01
N SER A 40 56.05 -120.32 50.73
CA SER A 40 57.04 -121.42 50.63
C SER A 40 57.92 -121.68 49.38
N SER A 41 59.24 -121.67 49.65
CA SER A 41 60.23 -122.75 49.34
C SER A 41 61.26 -122.61 48.19
N SER A 42 62.51 -122.86 48.60
CA SER A 42 63.54 -123.68 47.90
C SER A 42 64.47 -123.09 46.83
N SER A 43 65.74 -123.01 47.25
CA SER A 43 66.90 -123.67 46.62
C SER A 43 67.66 -123.03 45.45
N SER A 44 68.81 -122.47 45.82
CA SER A 44 70.16 -122.91 45.37
C SER A 44 70.71 -122.55 43.98
N SER A 45 71.99 -122.20 44.01
CA SER A 45 72.99 -122.26 42.92
C SER A 45 72.93 -121.13 41.88
N SER A 46 74.02 -120.56 41.35
CA SER A 46 75.46 -120.44 41.65
C SER A 46 76.10 -119.93 40.35
N SER A 47 77.15 -119.12 40.46
CA SER A 47 78.22 -118.93 39.47
C SER A 47 78.09 -117.90 38.32
N SER A 48 79.28 -117.42 37.94
CA SER A 48 79.66 -116.83 36.64
C SER A 48 79.52 -115.31 36.44
N SER A 49 80.22 -114.60 37.33
CA SER A 49 80.87 -113.30 37.08
C SER A 49 81.46 -113.16 35.66
N SER A 50 80.87 -112.30 34.81
CA SER A 50 81.58 -111.40 33.86
C SER A 50 80.64 -110.52 33.02
N SER A 51 79.39 -110.93 32.75
CA SER A 51 78.44 -110.13 31.94
C SER A 51 77.73 -109.00 32.69
N SER A 52 77.82 -108.96 34.03
CA SER A 52 77.16 -107.94 34.86
C SER A 52 77.64 -106.52 34.58
N LYS A 53 78.88 -106.33 34.13
CA LYS A 53 79.36 -105.01 33.67
C LYS A 53 78.63 -104.54 32.40
N VAL A 54 78.29 -105.45 31.48
CA VAL A 54 77.53 -105.08 30.27
C VAL A 54 76.09 -104.74 30.65
N VAL A 55 75.45 -105.49 31.54
CA VAL A 55 74.08 -105.18 32.01
C VAL A 55 74.03 -103.86 32.77
N VAL A 56 75.00 -103.58 33.64
CA VAL A 56 75.09 -102.29 34.36
C VAL A 56 75.38 -101.14 33.38
N VAL A 57 76.28 -101.30 32.41
CA VAL A 57 76.53 -100.28 31.38
C VAL A 57 75.28 -100.05 30.51
N VAL A 58 74.55 -101.10 30.12
CA VAL A 58 73.29 -100.97 29.35
C VAL A 58 72.20 -100.30 30.18
N LEU A 59 72.09 -100.59 31.49
CA LEU A 59 71.15 -99.89 32.37
C LEU A 59 71.51 -98.41 32.54
N VAL A 60 72.79 -98.07 32.76
CA VAL A 60 73.25 -96.68 32.84
C VAL A 60 73.05 -95.95 31.51
N VAL A 61 73.32 -96.59 30.37
CA VAL A 61 73.05 -96.00 29.04
C VAL A 61 71.55 -95.81 28.83
N ALA A 62 70.71 -96.76 29.23
CA ALA A 62 69.25 -96.63 29.14
C ALA A 62 68.72 -95.50 30.04
N GLU A 63 69.22 -95.38 31.26
CA GLU A 63 68.89 -94.29 32.19
C GLU A 63 69.32 -92.93 31.63
N VAL A 64 70.54 -92.82 31.10
CA VAL A 64 71.02 -91.61 30.41
C VAL A 64 70.15 -91.28 29.19
N VAL A 65 69.76 -92.26 28.38
CA VAL A 65 68.84 -92.05 27.24
C VAL A 65 67.47 -91.56 27.72
N VAL A 66 66.92 -92.12 28.81
CA VAL A 66 65.66 -91.65 29.40
C VAL A 66 65.80 -90.22 29.92
N ILE A 67 66.89 -89.88 30.61
CA ILE A 67 67.16 -88.51 31.08
C ILE A 67 67.25 -87.54 29.90
N VAL A 68 67.94 -87.91 28.81
CA VAL A 68 68.04 -87.08 27.59
C VAL A 68 66.67 -86.93 26.93
N VAL A 69 65.87 -87.99 26.80
CA VAL A 69 64.51 -87.91 26.24
C VAL A 69 63.61 -87.02 27.09
N VAL A 70 63.64 -87.15 28.42
CA VAL A 70 62.88 -86.28 29.33
C VAL A 70 63.33 -84.83 29.22
N ALA A 71 64.63 -84.56 29.17
CA ALA A 71 65.17 -83.21 28.96
C ALA A 71 64.71 -82.61 27.63
N VAL A 72 64.73 -83.38 26.53
CA VAL A 72 64.21 -82.95 25.22
C VAL A 72 62.71 -82.67 25.28
N VAL A 73 61.92 -83.52 25.95
CA VAL A 73 60.47 -83.28 26.13
C VAL A 73 60.20 -82.01 26.93
N VAL A 74 60.94 -81.77 28.03
CA VAL A 74 60.82 -80.54 28.82
C VAL A 74 61.15 -79.31 27.96
N VAL A 75 62.26 -79.32 27.21
CA VAL A 75 62.64 -78.22 26.32
C VAL A 75 61.58 -77.99 25.23
N VAL A 76 61.01 -79.03 24.64
CA VAL A 76 59.92 -78.90 23.64
C VAL A 76 58.65 -78.31 24.27
N VAL A 77 58.31 -78.68 25.50
CA VAL A 77 57.17 -78.10 26.24
C VAL A 77 57.42 -76.63 26.58
N GLU A 78 58.60 -76.28 27.09
CA GLU A 78 58.96 -74.89 27.39
C GLU A 78 58.92 -74.01 26.13
N VAL A 79 59.52 -74.48 25.02
CA VAL A 79 59.45 -73.79 23.72
C VAL A 79 58.00 -73.66 23.24
N GLY A 80 57.18 -74.71 23.39
CA GLY A 80 55.75 -74.68 23.05
C GLY A 80 54.96 -73.65 23.86
N VAL A 81 55.22 -73.55 25.17
CA VAL A 81 54.62 -72.54 26.05
C VAL A 81 55.07 -71.13 25.67
N VAL A 82 56.36 -70.92 25.42
CA VAL A 82 56.89 -69.61 24.97
C VAL A 82 56.25 -69.19 23.64
N VAL A 83 56.15 -70.09 22.67
CA VAL A 83 55.46 -69.81 21.39
C VAL A 83 53.99 -69.48 21.61
N ALA A 84 53.28 -70.23 22.47
CA ALA A 84 51.87 -69.96 22.78
C ALA A 84 51.69 -68.57 23.43
N VAL A 85 52.52 -68.20 24.40
CA VAL A 85 52.49 -66.88 25.03
C VAL A 85 52.80 -65.76 24.02
N VAL A 86 53.80 -65.94 23.15
CA VAL A 86 54.10 -64.97 22.08
C VAL A 86 52.91 -64.80 21.13
N VAL A 87 52.25 -65.88 20.72
CA VAL A 87 51.05 -65.82 19.87
C VAL A 87 49.91 -65.07 20.57
N VAL A 88 49.65 -65.34 21.85
CA VAL A 88 48.62 -64.62 22.63
C VAL A 88 48.92 -63.12 22.69
N VAL A 89 50.15 -62.73 23.04
CA VAL A 89 50.56 -61.32 23.10
C VAL A 89 50.43 -60.64 21.73
N VAL A 90 50.82 -61.30 20.64
CA VAL A 90 50.65 -60.76 19.28
C VAL A 90 49.17 -60.56 18.94
N VAL A 91 48.29 -61.50 19.30
CA VAL A 91 46.85 -61.38 19.08
C VAL A 91 46.26 -60.23 19.90
N GLU A 92 46.62 -60.09 21.18
CA GLU A 92 46.16 -58.98 22.04
C GLU A 92 46.60 -57.62 21.48
N VAL A 93 47.85 -57.49 21.04
CA VAL A 93 48.36 -56.26 20.41
C VAL A 93 47.63 -55.94 19.11
N VAL A 94 47.37 -56.95 18.25
CA VAL A 94 46.60 -56.77 17.01
C VAL A 94 45.17 -56.31 17.32
N VAL A 95 44.49 -56.92 18.30
CA VAL A 95 43.14 -56.51 18.72
C VAL A 95 43.15 -55.08 19.25
N ALA A 96 44.11 -54.72 20.09
CA ALA A 96 44.24 -53.35 20.61
C ALA A 96 44.46 -52.32 19.50
N VAL A 97 45.32 -52.60 18.52
CA VAL A 97 45.53 -51.74 17.35
C VAL A 97 44.25 -51.61 16.52
N VAL A 98 43.52 -52.70 16.29
CA VAL A 98 42.25 -52.67 15.54
C VAL A 98 41.21 -51.81 16.27
N VAL A 99 41.07 -51.93 17.59
CA VAL A 99 40.15 -51.10 18.40
C VAL A 99 40.52 -49.61 18.28
N VAL A 100 41.80 -49.26 18.46
CA VAL A 100 42.27 -47.86 18.33
C VAL A 100 42.01 -47.30 16.93
N VAL A 101 42.22 -48.08 15.87
CA VAL A 101 41.91 -47.66 14.48
C VAL A 101 40.41 -47.47 14.28
N VAL A 102 39.56 -48.36 14.81
CA VAL A 102 38.10 -48.22 14.72
C VAL A 102 37.61 -46.98 15.48
N GLU A 103 38.09 -46.74 16.70
CA GLU A 103 37.76 -45.54 17.47
C GLU A 103 38.20 -44.26 16.73
N ALA A 104 39.41 -44.23 16.19
CA ALA A 104 39.90 -43.10 15.40
C ALA A 104 39.04 -42.83 14.15
N VAL A 105 38.64 -43.88 13.42
CA VAL A 105 37.74 -43.76 12.26
C VAL A 105 36.36 -43.24 12.70
N VAL A 106 35.80 -43.74 13.80
CA VAL A 106 34.51 -43.25 14.34
C VAL A 106 34.60 -41.77 14.71
N VAL A 107 35.67 -41.33 15.39
CA VAL A 107 35.88 -39.91 15.71
C VAL A 107 35.97 -39.06 14.45
N VAL A 108 36.72 -39.49 13.43
CA VAL A 108 36.81 -38.77 12.14
C VAL A 108 35.44 -38.67 11.46
N VAL A 109 34.66 -39.76 11.42
CA VAL A 109 33.30 -39.75 10.83
C VAL A 109 32.39 -38.79 11.60
N VAL A 110 32.41 -38.80 12.93
CA VAL A 110 31.62 -37.87 13.76
C VAL A 110 32.02 -36.41 13.49
N VAL A 111 33.31 -36.11 13.42
CA VAL A 111 33.80 -34.75 13.09
C VAL A 111 33.33 -34.32 11.71
N VAL A 112 33.42 -35.19 10.70
CA VAL A 112 32.94 -34.89 9.34
C VAL A 112 31.42 -34.64 9.33
N VAL A 113 30.62 -35.46 10.03
CA VAL A 113 29.17 -35.24 10.15
C VAL A 113 28.85 -33.91 10.83
N VAL A 114 29.56 -33.56 11.92
CA VAL A 114 29.39 -32.27 12.60
C VAL A 114 29.73 -31.10 11.67
N VAL A 115 30.83 -31.17 10.93
CA VAL A 115 31.21 -30.14 9.95
C VAL A 115 30.14 -29.99 8.85
N VAL A 116 29.63 -31.09 8.30
CA VAL A 116 28.55 -31.06 7.30
C VAL A 116 27.29 -30.42 7.87
N VAL A 117 26.88 -30.77 9.10
CA VAL A 117 25.71 -30.16 9.75
C VAL A 117 25.93 -28.66 9.98
N LEU A 118 27.11 -28.22 10.43
CA LEU A 118 27.43 -26.80 10.60
C LEU A 118 27.38 -26.04 9.27
N VAL A 119 27.93 -26.61 8.19
CA VAL A 119 27.85 -26.01 6.85
C VAL A 119 26.39 -25.88 6.39
N LEU A 120 25.56 -26.91 6.58
CA LEU A 120 24.13 -26.85 6.25
C LEU A 120 23.38 -25.78 7.05
N VAL A 121 23.68 -25.63 8.35
CA VAL A 121 23.09 -24.57 9.19
C VAL A 121 23.51 -23.18 8.69
N VAL A 122 24.79 -22.96 8.36
CA VAL A 122 25.27 -21.68 7.80
C VAL A 122 24.58 -21.38 6.47
N VAL A 123 24.48 -22.35 5.55
CA VAL A 123 23.77 -22.18 4.28
C VAL A 123 22.29 -21.83 4.50
N LEU A 124 21.61 -22.47 5.45
CA LEU A 124 20.22 -22.16 5.79
C LEU A 124 20.08 -20.72 6.29
N VAL A 125 20.95 -20.28 7.21
CA VAL A 125 20.94 -18.89 7.73
C VAL A 125 21.14 -17.88 6.60
N LEU A 126 22.09 -18.11 5.69
CA LEU A 126 22.33 -17.24 4.53
C LEU A 126 21.12 -17.20 3.59
N VAL A 127 20.44 -18.34 3.34
CA VAL A 127 19.21 -18.37 2.53
C VAL A 127 18.10 -17.56 3.19
N VAL A 128 17.93 -17.67 4.51
CA VAL A 128 16.93 -16.89 5.26
C VAL A 128 17.25 -15.38 5.20
N GLU A 129 18.52 -14.99 5.37
CA GLU A 129 18.96 -13.60 5.24
C GLU A 129 18.66 -13.04 3.85
N VAL A 130 19.01 -13.76 2.78
CA VAL A 130 18.70 -13.36 1.39
C VAL A 130 17.19 -13.23 1.17
N VAL A 131 16.38 -14.15 1.69
CA VAL A 131 14.90 -14.05 1.60
C VAL A 131 14.38 -12.82 2.32
N VAL A 132 14.89 -12.50 3.52
CA VAL A 132 14.51 -11.28 4.26
C VAL A 132 14.88 -10.02 3.47
N VAL A 133 16.09 -9.95 2.90
CA VAL A 133 16.51 -8.83 2.05
C VAL A 133 15.61 -8.67 0.83
N VAL A 134 15.28 -9.77 0.14
CA VAL A 134 14.36 -9.73 -1.01
C VAL A 134 12.96 -9.23 -0.61
N VAL A 135 12.42 -9.71 0.52
CA VAL A 135 11.12 -9.23 1.04
C VAL A 135 11.17 -7.74 1.35
N VAL A 136 12.22 -7.25 2.00
CA VAL A 136 12.39 -5.80 2.29
C VAL A 136 12.46 -4.99 1.00
N VAL A 137 13.22 -5.43 -0.02
CA VAL A 137 13.29 -4.76 -1.32
C VAL A 137 11.92 -4.71 -2.01
N VAL A 138 11.16 -5.82 -2.00
CA VAL A 138 9.80 -5.86 -2.56
C VAL A 138 8.87 -4.88 -1.83
N VAL A 139 8.91 -4.83 -0.50
CA VAL A 139 8.12 -3.88 0.30
C VAL A 139 8.48 -2.43 -0.06
N VAL A 140 9.78 -2.10 -0.17
CA VAL A 140 10.23 -0.76 -0.57
C VAL A 140 9.74 -0.41 -1.98
N VAL A 141 9.83 -1.31 -2.95
CA VAL A 141 9.31 -1.09 -4.31
C VAL A 141 7.80 -0.85 -4.30
N VAL A 142 7.03 -1.63 -3.55
CA VAL A 142 5.57 -1.44 -3.40
C VAL A 142 5.26 -0.06 -2.81
N VAL A 143 5.97 0.36 -1.75
CA VAL A 143 5.78 1.69 -1.14
C VAL A 143 6.11 2.80 -2.15
N VAL A 144 7.20 2.69 -2.90
CA VAL A 144 7.56 3.68 -3.94
C VAL A 144 6.49 3.77 -5.02
N VAL A 145 5.96 2.63 -5.51
CA VAL A 145 4.87 2.59 -6.50
C VAL A 145 3.61 3.27 -5.95
N VAL A 146 3.22 2.98 -4.71
CA VAL A 146 2.05 3.62 -4.06
C VAL A 146 2.25 5.13 -3.95
N VAL A 147 3.43 5.61 -3.53
CA VAL A 147 3.74 7.05 -3.46
C VAL A 147 3.65 7.70 -4.84
N VAL A 148 4.21 7.08 -5.89
CA VAL A 148 4.12 7.60 -7.26
C VAL A 148 2.66 7.69 -7.73
N VAL A 149 1.84 6.66 -7.47
CA VAL A 149 0.41 6.67 -7.82
C VAL A 149 -0.33 7.80 -7.10
N VAL A 150 -0.08 8.00 -5.80
CA VAL A 150 -0.69 9.10 -5.02
C VAL A 150 -0.29 10.46 -5.59
N VAL A 151 1.00 10.67 -5.91
CA VAL A 151 1.48 11.91 -6.53
C VAL A 151 0.80 12.17 -7.89
N VAL A 152 0.68 11.14 -8.74
CA VAL A 152 -0.01 11.26 -10.04
C VAL A 152 -1.49 11.63 -9.85
N VAL A 153 -2.19 10.99 -8.90
CA VAL A 153 -3.59 11.33 -8.58
C VAL A 153 -3.73 12.78 -8.11
N VAL A 154 -2.85 13.24 -7.21
CA VAL A 154 -2.86 14.64 -6.75
C VAL A 154 -2.61 15.62 -7.90
N VAL A 155 -1.65 15.33 -8.79
CA VAL A 155 -1.38 16.17 -9.97
C VAL A 155 -2.60 16.22 -10.90
N VAL A 156 -3.26 15.08 -11.18
CA VAL A 156 -4.48 15.04 -12.00
C VAL A 156 -5.61 15.86 -11.36
N VAL A 157 -5.84 15.73 -10.06
CA VAL A 157 -6.86 16.53 -9.34
C VAL A 157 -6.55 18.03 -9.44
N VAL A 158 -5.30 18.44 -9.23
CA VAL A 158 -4.90 19.85 -9.36
C VAL A 158 -5.11 20.37 -10.78
N VAL A 159 -4.76 19.59 -11.81
CA VAL A 159 -4.99 19.98 -13.22
C VAL A 159 -6.49 20.13 -13.51
N VAL A 160 -7.34 19.20 -13.04
CA VAL A 160 -8.80 19.29 -13.22
C VAL A 160 -9.36 20.55 -12.53
N VAL A 161 -8.95 20.84 -11.30
CA VAL A 161 -9.37 22.05 -10.57
C VAL A 161 -8.94 23.32 -11.32
N VAL A 162 -7.70 23.38 -11.83
CA VAL A 162 -7.22 24.53 -12.62
C VAL A 162 -8.03 24.72 -13.90
N VAL A 163 -8.34 23.65 -14.63
CA VAL A 163 -9.18 23.72 -15.85
C VAL A 163 -10.58 24.24 -15.52
N VAL A 164 -11.24 23.69 -14.49
CA VAL A 164 -12.58 24.15 -14.06
C VAL A 164 -12.56 25.63 -13.66
N VAL A 165 -11.54 26.09 -12.92
CA VAL A 165 -11.42 27.51 -12.55
C VAL A 165 -11.21 28.40 -13.78
N VAL A 166 -10.40 27.98 -14.76
CA VAL A 166 -10.20 28.73 -16.00
C VAL A 166 -11.49 28.82 -16.82
N ASP A 167 -12.21 27.70 -16.99
CA ASP A 167 -13.49 27.67 -17.71
C ASP A 167 -14.54 28.57 -17.04
N VAL A 168 -14.64 28.54 -15.71
CA VAL A 168 -15.50 29.43 -14.92
C VAL A 168 -15.14 30.90 -15.15
N VAL A 169 -13.85 31.26 -15.12
CA VAL A 169 -13.41 32.64 -15.38
C VAL A 169 -13.74 33.07 -16.81
N VAL A 170 -13.54 32.20 -17.81
CA VAL A 170 -13.91 32.49 -19.21
C VAL A 170 -15.41 32.72 -19.35
N ILE A 171 -16.25 31.87 -18.74
CA ILE A 171 -17.72 32.04 -18.75
C ILE A 171 -18.12 33.38 -18.13
N VAL A 172 -17.56 33.75 -16.97
CA VAL A 172 -17.84 35.04 -16.31
C VAL A 172 -17.44 36.22 -17.20
N VAL A 173 -16.25 36.18 -17.83
CA VAL A 173 -15.80 37.24 -18.75
C VAL A 173 -16.75 37.36 -19.96
N VAL A 174 -17.16 36.25 -20.57
CA VAL A 174 -18.10 36.26 -21.70
C VAL A 174 -19.46 36.85 -21.29
N VAL A 175 -20.00 36.47 -20.14
CA VAL A 175 -21.25 37.03 -19.61
C VAL A 175 -21.14 38.54 -19.39
N VAL A 176 -20.04 39.03 -18.80
CA VAL A 176 -19.81 40.47 -18.60
C VAL A 176 -19.69 41.21 -19.93
N VAL A 177 -18.99 40.67 -20.92
CA VAL A 177 -18.88 41.29 -22.25
C VAL A 177 -20.25 41.38 -22.94
N VAL A 178 -21.04 40.31 -22.92
CA VAL A 178 -22.40 40.30 -23.48
C VAL A 178 -23.30 41.32 -22.77
N LEU A 179 -23.22 41.42 -21.43
CA LEU A 179 -23.94 42.43 -20.63
C LEU A 179 -23.59 43.85 -21.12
N VAL A 180 -22.30 44.18 -21.22
CA VAL A 180 -21.84 45.51 -21.65
C VAL A 180 -22.36 45.83 -23.05
N VAL A 181 -22.31 44.88 -23.99
CA VAL A 181 -22.87 45.06 -25.34
C VAL A 181 -24.37 45.33 -25.30
N VAL A 182 -25.15 44.57 -24.51
CA VAL A 182 -26.59 44.79 -24.35
C VAL A 182 -26.89 46.17 -23.78
N VAL A 183 -26.17 46.62 -22.75
CA VAL A 183 -26.35 47.96 -22.17
C VAL A 183 -26.03 49.05 -23.18
N VAL A 184 -24.93 48.92 -23.94
CA VAL A 184 -24.58 49.89 -25.00
C VAL A 184 -25.67 49.95 -26.07
N VAL A 185 -26.18 48.80 -26.54
CA VAL A 185 -27.28 48.76 -27.53
C VAL A 185 -28.54 49.43 -26.99
N VAL A 186 -28.93 49.15 -25.74
CA VAL A 186 -30.09 49.80 -25.10
C VAL A 186 -29.89 51.32 -25.02
N VAL A 187 -28.73 51.80 -24.58
CA VAL A 187 -28.43 53.24 -24.52
C VAL A 187 -28.50 53.89 -25.90
N VAL A 188 -27.96 53.25 -26.95
CA VAL A 188 -28.04 53.77 -28.32
C VAL A 188 -29.48 53.85 -28.81
N VAL A 189 -30.30 52.81 -28.61
CA VAL A 189 -31.72 52.81 -28.98
C VAL A 189 -32.47 53.94 -28.27
N VAL A 190 -32.21 54.17 -26.98
CA VAL A 190 -32.83 55.25 -26.20
C VAL A 190 -32.45 56.62 -26.73
N VAL A 191 -31.16 56.85 -27.04
CA VAL A 191 -30.70 58.11 -27.63
C VAL A 191 -31.38 58.35 -28.98
N VAL A 192 -31.51 57.33 -29.84
CA VAL A 192 -32.22 57.44 -31.13
C VAL A 192 -33.69 57.82 -30.92
N VAL A 193 -34.41 57.14 -30.02
CA VAL A 193 -35.82 57.43 -29.72
C VAL A 193 -36.00 58.84 -29.15
N VAL A 194 -35.12 59.28 -28.24
CA VAL A 194 -35.18 60.65 -27.69
C VAL A 194 -34.93 61.70 -28.78
N VAL A 195 -33.96 61.47 -29.67
CA VAL A 195 -33.69 62.38 -30.80
C VAL A 195 -34.88 62.44 -31.75
N GLU A 196 -35.48 61.30 -32.12
CA GLU A 196 -36.67 61.25 -32.97
C GLU A 196 -37.85 62.01 -32.35
N VAL A 197 -38.15 61.77 -31.07
CA VAL A 197 -39.21 62.46 -30.34
C VAL A 197 -38.98 63.97 -30.26
N VAL A 198 -37.73 64.41 -30.03
CA VAL A 198 -37.37 65.84 -30.03
C VAL A 198 -37.53 66.47 -31.42
N VAL A 199 -37.12 65.78 -32.49
CA VAL A 199 -37.29 66.25 -33.87
C VAL A 199 -38.78 66.39 -34.21
N VAL A 200 -39.61 65.39 -33.88
CA VAL A 200 -41.07 65.45 -34.08
C VAL A 200 -41.67 66.62 -33.28
N ALA A 201 -41.29 66.80 -32.02
CA ALA A 201 -41.77 67.91 -31.19
C ALA A 201 -41.42 69.28 -31.80
N VAL A 202 -40.18 69.48 -32.27
CA VAL A 202 -39.75 70.72 -32.92
C VAL A 202 -40.52 70.96 -34.22
N VAL A 203 -40.71 69.92 -35.06
CA VAL A 203 -41.50 70.03 -36.29
C VAL A 203 -42.95 70.44 -36.01
N VAL A 204 -43.60 69.83 -35.00
CA VAL A 204 -44.96 70.20 -34.61
C VAL A 204 -45.02 71.65 -34.14
N VAL A 205 -44.12 72.10 -33.27
CA VAL A 205 -44.08 73.51 -32.81
C VAL A 205 -43.88 74.47 -33.98
N VAL A 206 -42.98 74.17 -34.94
CA VAL A 206 -42.76 75.01 -36.12
C VAL A 206 -44.01 75.08 -37.00
N VAL A 207 -44.66 73.95 -37.29
CA VAL A 207 -45.91 73.92 -38.08
C VAL A 207 -47.00 74.73 -37.40
N VAL A 208 -47.17 74.56 -36.09
CA VAL A 208 -48.15 75.28 -35.27
C VAL A 208 -47.91 76.80 -35.31
N VAL A 209 -46.67 77.25 -35.14
CA VAL A 209 -46.29 78.68 -35.24
C VAL A 209 -46.58 79.23 -36.64
N VAL A 210 -46.25 78.49 -37.70
CA VAL A 210 -46.53 78.90 -39.09
C VAL A 210 -48.03 79.05 -39.33
N VAL A 211 -48.85 78.10 -38.85
CA VAL A 211 -50.32 78.18 -38.95
C VAL A 211 -50.86 79.42 -38.24
N VAL A 212 -50.40 79.72 -37.02
CA VAL A 212 -50.82 80.95 -36.29
C VAL A 212 -50.47 82.20 -37.07
N VAL A 213 -49.23 82.30 -37.57
CA VAL A 213 -48.79 83.48 -38.35
C VAL A 213 -49.65 83.65 -39.60
N VAL A 214 -49.93 82.57 -40.34
CA VAL A 214 -50.80 82.62 -41.52
C VAL A 214 -52.22 83.06 -41.15
N VAL A 215 -52.83 82.50 -40.10
CA VAL A 215 -54.17 82.88 -39.65
C VAL A 215 -54.21 84.36 -39.25
N VAL A 216 -53.27 84.83 -38.43
CA VAL A 216 -53.19 86.24 -38.01
C VAL A 216 -53.05 87.16 -39.23
N VAL A 217 -52.19 86.83 -40.19
CA VAL A 217 -52.02 87.64 -41.41
C VAL A 217 -53.31 87.67 -42.25
N VAL A 218 -53.95 86.53 -42.49
CA VAL A 218 -55.22 86.45 -43.23
C VAL A 218 -56.29 87.30 -42.54
N VAL A 219 -56.41 87.17 -41.23
CA VAL A 219 -57.40 87.90 -40.43
C VAL A 219 -57.16 89.41 -40.46
N VAL A 220 -55.90 89.87 -40.33
CA VAL A 220 -55.54 91.28 -40.48
C VAL A 220 -55.88 91.81 -41.87
N VAL A 221 -55.59 91.05 -42.93
CA VAL A 221 -55.94 91.42 -44.31
C VAL A 221 -57.46 91.55 -44.47
N VAL A 222 -58.25 90.60 -43.96
CA VAL A 222 -59.72 90.66 -44.00
C VAL A 222 -60.25 91.89 -43.27
N VAL A 223 -59.73 92.21 -42.07
CA VAL A 223 -60.12 93.44 -41.35
C VAL A 223 -59.81 94.68 -42.18
N VAL A 224 -58.61 94.79 -42.74
CA VAL A 224 -58.21 95.96 -43.55
C VAL A 224 -59.13 96.13 -44.76
N VAL A 225 -59.47 95.04 -45.46
CA VAL A 225 -60.42 95.09 -46.60
C VAL A 225 -61.81 95.55 -46.15
N VAL A 226 -62.36 94.97 -45.07
CA VAL A 226 -63.69 95.36 -44.55
C VAL A 226 -63.72 96.80 -44.03
N VAL A 227 -62.63 97.31 -43.47
CA VAL A 227 -62.49 98.72 -43.05
C VAL A 227 -62.49 99.66 -44.27
N VAL A 228 -61.86 99.26 -45.37
CA VAL A 228 -61.77 100.06 -46.60
C VAL A 228 -63.10 100.11 -47.37
N GLU A 229 -63.86 99.00 -47.40
CA GLU A 229 -65.17 98.96 -48.07
C GLU A 229 -66.32 99.45 -47.17
N GLY A 230 -66.21 99.30 -45.85
CA GLY A 230 -67.26 99.56 -44.86
C GLY A 230 -67.32 101.01 -44.35
N GLY A 231 -67.62 101.96 -45.23
CA GLY A 231 -67.62 103.42 -44.96
C GLY A 231 -68.63 103.99 -43.93
N GLY A 232 -69.09 103.23 -42.93
CA GLY A 232 -69.96 103.74 -41.87
C GLY A 232 -70.33 102.76 -40.76
N GLY A 233 -70.04 103.14 -39.51
CA GLY A 233 -70.65 102.59 -38.27
C GLY A 233 -70.26 101.18 -37.83
N GLY A 234 -70.26 100.20 -38.73
CA GLY A 234 -70.05 98.77 -38.39
C GLY A 234 -68.62 98.38 -38.02
N VAL A 235 -67.64 99.22 -38.36
CA VAL A 235 -66.19 98.93 -38.26
C VAL A 235 -65.77 98.51 -36.84
N VAL A 236 -66.28 99.18 -35.81
CA VAL A 236 -65.90 98.89 -34.41
C VAL A 236 -66.32 97.48 -34.00
N VAL A 237 -67.50 97.03 -34.42
CA VAL A 237 -68.02 95.68 -34.08
C VAL A 237 -67.19 94.60 -34.77
N VAL A 238 -66.84 94.80 -36.04
CA VAL A 238 -66.01 93.84 -36.80
C VAL A 238 -64.62 93.72 -36.18
N VAL A 239 -63.98 94.84 -35.83
CA VAL A 239 -62.64 94.82 -35.20
C VAL A 239 -62.67 94.10 -33.85
N VAL A 240 -63.68 94.35 -33.00
CA VAL A 240 -63.81 93.67 -31.69
C VAL A 240 -64.02 92.17 -31.86
N VAL A 241 -64.95 91.74 -32.73
CA VAL A 241 -65.20 90.31 -33.00
C VAL A 241 -63.93 89.63 -33.51
N VAL A 242 -63.19 90.28 -34.40
CA VAL A 242 -61.94 89.72 -34.93
C VAL A 242 -60.86 89.60 -33.85
N VAL A 243 -60.67 90.60 -33.00
CA VAL A 243 -59.69 90.51 -31.90
C VAL A 243 -60.02 89.34 -30.97
N VAL A 244 -61.29 89.15 -30.60
CA VAL A 244 -61.73 88.02 -29.77
C VAL A 244 -61.44 86.68 -30.46
N VAL A 245 -61.74 86.54 -31.75
CA VAL A 245 -61.45 85.30 -32.50
C VAL A 245 -59.94 85.03 -32.59
N VAL A 246 -59.10 86.06 -32.76
CA VAL A 246 -57.64 85.90 -32.74
C VAL A 246 -57.14 85.48 -31.36
N GLU A 247 -57.65 86.09 -30.28
CA GLU A 247 -57.30 85.69 -28.91
C GLU A 247 -57.70 84.24 -28.62
N GLU A 248 -58.91 83.82 -28.98
CA GLU A 248 -59.34 82.42 -28.81
C GLU A 248 -58.47 81.45 -29.61
N VAL A 249 -58.17 81.73 -30.88
CA VAL A 249 -57.29 80.88 -31.70
C VAL A 249 -55.87 80.81 -31.12
N VAL A 250 -55.31 81.93 -30.66
CA VAL A 250 -53.98 81.96 -30.02
C VAL A 250 -53.97 81.15 -28.72
N VAL A 251 -55.03 81.23 -27.90
CA VAL A 251 -55.16 80.45 -26.67
C VAL A 251 -55.29 78.95 -26.97
N VAL A 252 -56.15 78.54 -27.91
CA VAL A 252 -56.30 77.13 -28.31
C VAL A 252 -54.97 76.57 -28.79
N VAL A 253 -54.26 77.30 -29.66
CA VAL A 253 -52.96 76.87 -30.17
C VAL A 253 -51.90 76.80 -29.06
N ALA A 254 -51.85 77.76 -28.15
CA ALA A 254 -50.94 77.72 -27.01
C ALA A 254 -51.20 76.49 -26.12
N VAL A 255 -52.48 76.14 -25.90
CA VAL A 255 -52.86 74.93 -25.16
C VAL A 255 -52.44 73.66 -25.90
N GLU A 256 -52.67 73.54 -27.21
CA GLU A 256 -52.22 72.38 -27.99
C GLU A 256 -50.70 72.22 -27.96
N ALA A 257 -49.94 73.31 -28.12
CA ALA A 257 -48.48 73.29 -28.03
C ALA A 257 -48.00 72.82 -26.64
N VAL A 258 -48.63 73.29 -25.56
CA VAL A 258 -48.33 72.83 -24.19
C VAL A 258 -48.66 71.35 -24.01
N VAL A 259 -49.80 70.88 -24.53
CA VAL A 259 -50.18 69.45 -24.47
C VAL A 259 -49.16 68.58 -25.20
N VAL A 260 -48.70 68.98 -26.39
CA VAL A 260 -47.65 68.26 -27.13
C VAL A 260 -46.35 68.18 -26.32
N VAL A 261 -45.90 69.30 -25.73
CA VAL A 261 -44.69 69.32 -24.88
C VAL A 261 -44.85 68.42 -23.65
N VAL A 262 -46.00 68.45 -22.98
CA VAL A 262 -46.26 67.59 -21.80
C VAL A 262 -46.26 66.12 -22.19
N VAL A 263 -46.93 65.73 -23.28
CA VAL A 263 -46.93 64.34 -23.77
C VAL A 263 -45.51 63.87 -24.12
N VAL A 264 -44.72 64.70 -24.79
CA VAL A 264 -43.31 64.43 -25.13
C VAL A 264 -42.47 64.20 -23.86
N VAL A 265 -42.59 65.08 -22.86
CA VAL A 265 -41.87 64.93 -21.58
C VAL A 265 -42.28 63.64 -20.86
N VAL A 266 -43.57 63.31 -20.82
CA VAL A 266 -44.06 62.07 -20.21
C VAL A 266 -43.50 60.83 -20.93
N VAL A 267 -43.50 60.81 -22.27
CA VAL A 267 -42.93 59.71 -23.05
C VAL A 267 -41.43 59.54 -22.76
N VAL A 268 -40.66 60.63 -22.73
CA VAL A 268 -39.22 60.58 -22.40
C VAL A 268 -38.98 60.03 -20.99
N VAL A 269 -39.75 60.49 -20.00
CA VAL A 269 -39.65 59.98 -18.61
C VAL A 269 -39.98 58.49 -18.53
N VAL A 270 -41.05 58.03 -19.20
CA VAL A 270 -41.42 56.61 -19.23
C VAL A 270 -40.32 55.76 -19.87
N VAL A 271 -39.75 56.19 -21.00
CA VAL A 271 -38.62 55.50 -21.66
C VAL A 271 -37.42 55.39 -20.71
N VAL A 272 -37.03 56.48 -20.07
CA VAL A 272 -35.91 56.48 -19.11
C VAL A 272 -36.16 55.52 -17.93
N VAL A 273 -37.38 55.51 -17.37
CA VAL A 273 -37.74 54.61 -16.27
C VAL A 273 -37.66 53.13 -16.70
N VAL A 274 -38.23 52.78 -17.87
CA VAL A 274 -38.17 51.41 -18.40
C VAL A 274 -36.72 50.95 -18.58
N VAL A 275 -35.85 51.83 -19.09
CA VAL A 275 -34.43 51.53 -19.31
C VAL A 275 -33.70 51.28 -17.99
N VAL A 276 -33.91 52.12 -16.98
CA VAL A 276 -33.33 51.93 -15.65
C VAL A 276 -33.79 50.59 -15.05
N VAL A 277 -35.08 50.24 -15.17
CA VAL A 277 -35.60 48.95 -14.69
C VAL A 277 -34.94 47.78 -15.41
N VAL A 278 -34.81 47.83 -16.74
CA VAL A 278 -34.15 46.77 -17.52
C VAL A 278 -32.68 46.61 -17.08
N VAL A 279 -31.93 47.71 -16.93
CA VAL A 279 -30.54 47.67 -16.46
C VAL A 279 -30.43 47.04 -15.06
N VAL A 280 -31.29 47.44 -14.13
CA VAL A 280 -31.32 46.86 -12.76
C VAL A 280 -31.62 45.36 -12.80
N VAL A 281 -32.61 44.92 -13.57
CA VAL A 281 -32.95 43.49 -13.71
C VAL A 281 -31.77 42.69 -14.29
N VAL A 282 -31.10 43.20 -15.32
CA VAL A 282 -29.92 42.56 -15.92
C VAL A 282 -28.78 42.44 -14.90
N VAL A 283 -28.50 43.50 -14.13
CA VAL A 283 -27.48 43.47 -13.05
C VAL A 283 -27.82 42.43 -11.98
N VAL A 284 -29.08 42.36 -11.53
CA VAL A 284 -29.52 41.36 -10.54
C VAL A 284 -29.35 39.93 -11.07
N VAL A 285 -29.76 39.66 -12.32
CA VAL A 285 -29.58 38.34 -12.95
C VAL A 285 -28.10 37.95 -13.02
N VAL A 286 -27.22 38.89 -13.37
CA VAL A 286 -25.77 38.63 -13.44
C VAL A 286 -25.17 38.35 -12.06
N VAL A 287 -25.56 39.10 -11.02
CA VAL A 287 -25.14 38.81 -9.63
C VAL A 287 -25.60 37.40 -9.22
N VAL A 288 -26.84 37.01 -9.53
CA VAL A 288 -27.34 35.65 -9.24
C VAL A 288 -26.55 34.58 -10.00
N VAL A 289 -26.27 34.77 -11.30
CA VAL A 289 -25.48 33.82 -12.09
C VAL A 289 -24.06 33.68 -11.53
N VAL A 290 -23.38 34.79 -11.20
CA VAL A 290 -22.04 34.76 -10.59
C VAL A 290 -22.08 34.04 -9.24
N VAL A 291 -23.06 34.32 -8.38
CA VAL A 291 -23.21 33.63 -7.09
C VAL A 291 -23.46 32.13 -7.26
N VAL A 292 -24.32 31.73 -8.19
CA VAL A 292 -24.59 30.30 -8.47
C VAL A 292 -23.36 29.59 -9.03
N VAL A 293 -22.60 30.23 -9.93
CA VAL A 293 -21.37 29.65 -10.49
C VAL A 293 -20.26 29.57 -9.43
N VAL A 294 -20.14 30.54 -8.53
CA VAL A 294 -19.13 30.52 -7.46
C VAL A 294 -19.49 29.53 -6.34
N LEU A 295 -20.76 29.42 -5.96
CA LEU A 295 -21.20 28.52 -4.87
C LEU A 295 -21.45 27.08 -5.32
N GLY A 296 -21.83 26.86 -6.59
CA GLY A 296 -22.09 25.53 -7.15
C GLY A 296 -20.84 24.73 -7.54
N VAL A 297 -19.65 25.27 -7.31
CA VAL A 297 -18.33 24.65 -7.58
C VAL A 297 -17.63 24.24 -6.27
N VAL A 298 -18.33 24.32 -5.14
CA VAL A 298 -17.87 23.93 -3.78
C VAL A 298 -18.47 22.57 -3.38
#